data_AF-A0A0G0EF51-F1
#
_entry.id   AF-A0A0G0EF51-F1
#
_cell.length_a   1.000
_cell.length_b   1.000
_cell.length_c   1.000
_cell.angle_alpha   90.00
_cell.angle_beta   90.00
_cell.angle_gamma   90.00
#
_symmetry.space_group_name_H-M   'P 1'
#
loop_
_entity.id
_entity.type
_entity.pdbx_description
1 polymer ?
#
loop_
_entity_poly.entity_id
_entity_poly.type
_entity_poly.pdbx_seq_one_letter_code
_entity_poly.pdbx_strand_id
1 'polypeptide(L)' 'MKILITGGHLAPALAIIEELKNINPNVEIIFVGRKYALDSEKTISLEYKEIEKLKMRGQTK' A
#
# COMPACT_ATOMS: atom_id res chain seq x y z
N MET A 1 10.32 -10.95 8.38
CA MET A 1 9.58 -9.91 9.13
C MET A 1 8.33 -9.58 8.34
N LYS A 2 7.16 -9.44 8.99
CA LYS A 2 5.93 -9.02 8.32
C LYS A 2 5.48 -7.67 8.89
N ILE A 3 5.17 -6.71 8.02
CA ILE A 3 4.75 -5.36 8.39
C ILE A 3 3.41 -5.07 7.74
N LEU A 4 2.43 -4.69 8.56
CA LEU A 4 1.12 -4.24 8.11
C LEU A 4 1.08 -2.71 8.12
N ILE A 5 0.75 -2.11 6.99
CA ILE A 5 0.54 -0.66 6.86
C ILE A 5 -0.93 -0.43 6.54
N THR A 6 -1.63 0.29 7.41
CA THR A 6 -3.01 0.71 7.18
C THR A 6 -3.02 2.02 6.41
N GLY A 7 -3.90 2.13 5.41
CA GLY A 7 -3.94 3.25 4.47
C GLY A 7 -4.50 4.55 5.04
N GLY A 8 -4.68 5.54 4.15
CA GLY A 8 -5.17 6.87 4.50
C GLY A 8 -4.17 7.99 4.15
N HIS A 9 -2.88 7.67 4.04
CA HIS A 9 -1.82 8.57 3.60
C HIS A 9 -0.80 7.83 2.72
N LEU A 10 -0.99 7.88 1.41
CA LEU A 10 -0.15 7.16 0.43
C LEU A 10 1.32 7.59 0.46
N ALA A 11 1.60 8.90 0.41
CA ALA A 11 2.96 9.42 0.32
C ALA A 11 3.88 8.97 1.46
N PRO A 12 3.51 9.10 2.75
CA PRO A 12 4.36 8.61 3.84
C PRO A 12 4.45 7.07 3.86
N ALA A 13 3.39 6.36 3.47
CA ALA A 13 3.44 4.90 3.37
C ALA A 13 4.48 4.43 2.34
N LEU A 14 4.52 5.05 1.15
CA LEU A 14 5.50 4.73 0.12
C LEU A 14 6.94 5.00 0.57
N ALA A 15 7.19 6.14 1.22
CA ALA A 15 8.52 6.48 1.74
C ALA A 15 9.02 5.44 2.76
N ILE A 16 8.16 5.04 3.70
CA ILE A 16 8.47 4.00 4.70
C ILE A 16 8.74 2.65 4.02
N ILE A 17 7.91 2.28 3.03
CA ILE A 17 8.05 1.04 2.27
C ILE A 17 9.41 0.96 1.57
N GLU A 18 9.81 2.05 0.92
CA GLU A 18 11.06 2.12 0.18
C GLU A 18 12.25 1.95 1.13
N GLU A 19 12.25 2.66 2.25
CA GLU A 19 13.32 2.57 3.24
C GLU A 19 13.39 1.18 3.89
N LEU A 20 12.25 0.57 4.22
CA LEU A 20 12.22 -0.78 4.79
C LEU A 20 12.78 -1.83 3.83
N LYS A 21 12.54 -1.68 2.53
CA LYS A 21 13.12 -2.56 1.50
C LYS A 21 14.62 -2.35 1.35
N ASN A 22 15.11 -1.12 1.52
CA ASN A 22 16.56 -0.83 1.53
C ASN A 22 17.26 -1.49 2.72
N ILE A 23 16.65 -1.41 3.91
CA ILE A 23 17.20 -2.01 5.14
C ILE A 23 17.13 -3.54 5.10
N ASN A 24 16.02 -4.09 4.63
CA ASN A 24 15.84 -5.53 4.52
C ASN A 24 15.03 -5.91 3.26
N PRO A 25 15.68 -6.41 2.21
CA PRO A 25 15.00 -6.74 0.95
C PRO A 25 14.00 -7.89 1.08
N ASN A 26 14.08 -8.70 2.13
CA ASN A 26 13.18 -9.83 2.40
C ASN A 26 11.99 -9.45 3.30
N VAL A 27 11.74 -8.15 3.52
CA VAL A 27 10.59 -7.69 4.30
C VAL A 27 9.28 -7.96 3.53
N GLU A 28 8.32 -8.62 4.19
CA GLU A 28 6.99 -8.83 3.62
C GLU A 28 6.09 -7.68 4.11
N ILE A 29 5.65 -6.84 3.18
CA ILE A 29 4.79 -5.68 3.47
C ILE A 29 3.38 -5.98 2.98
N ILE A 30 2.41 -5.80 3.87
CA ILE A 30 0.98 -5.92 3.62
C ILE A 30 0.39 -4.52 3.77
N PHE A 31 -0.24 -4.01 2.72
CA PHE A 31 -0.90 -2.71 2.75
C PHE A 31 -2.42 -2.91 2.72
N VAL A 32 -3.12 -2.29 3.67
CA VAL A 32 -4.58 -2.36 3.80
C VAL A 32 -5.13 -0.94 3.71
N GLY A 33 -5.59 -0.57 2.51
CA GLY A 33 -6.12 0.76 2.22
C GLY A 33 -7.43 0.72 1.45
N ARG A 34 -7.84 1.88 0.93
CA ARG A 34 -9.11 2.00 0.21
C ARG A 34 -8.91 1.73 -1.28
N LYS A 35 -9.66 0.77 -1.82
CA LYS A 35 -9.66 0.47 -3.27
C LYS A 35 -10.20 1.64 -4.09
N TYR A 36 -11.17 2.35 -3.56
CA TYR A 36 -11.85 3.49 -4.17
C TYR A 36 -11.67 4.73 -3.29
N ALA A 37 -11.44 5.91 -3.89
CA ALA A 37 -11.24 7.14 -3.12
C ALA A 37 -12.53 7.58 -2.42
N LEU A 38 -13.65 7.43 -3.11
CA LEU A 38 -15.01 7.61 -2.63
C LEU A 38 -15.78 6.31 -2.82
N ASP A 39 -16.66 5.97 -1.87
CA ASP A 39 -17.50 4.76 -1.93
C ASP A 39 -18.41 4.76 -3.17
N SER A 40 -18.83 5.95 -3.60
CA SER A 40 -19.69 6.16 -4.78
C SER A 40 -18.93 6.14 -6.11
N GLU A 41 -17.59 6.17 -6.10
CA GLU A 41 -16.78 6.16 -7.31
C GLU A 41 -16.31 4.75 -7.65
N LYS A 42 -16.49 4.34 -8.92
CA LYS A 42 -15.91 3.09 -9.44
C LYS A 42 -14.45 3.24 -9.89
N THR A 43 -13.87 4.43 -9.72
CA THR A 43 -12.50 4.72 -10.13
C THR A 43 -11.52 4.22 -9.07
N ILE A 44 -10.62 3.33 -9.47
CA ILE A 44 -9.57 2.81 -8.61
C ILE A 44 -8.72 3.98 -8.08
N SER A 45 -8.52 4.02 -6.76
CA SER A 45 -7.74 5.06 -6.09
C SER A 45 -6.27 5.04 -6.56
N LEU A 46 -5.63 6.20 -6.54
CA LEU A 46 -4.19 6.29 -6.79
C LEU A 46 -3.41 5.41 -5.80
N GLU A 47 -3.87 5.36 -4.54
CA GLU A 47 -3.31 4.51 -3.48
C GLU A 47 -3.29 3.04 -3.90
N TYR A 48 -4.41 2.51 -4.38
CA TYR A 48 -4.49 1.12 -4.82
C TYR A 48 -3.59 0.85 -6.04
N LYS A 49 -3.54 1.77 -7.02
CA LYS A 49 -2.70 1.61 -8.22
C LYS A 49 -1.21 1.52 -7.89
N GLU A 50 -0.73 2.40 -7.01
CA GLU A 50 0.69 2.42 -6.62
C GLU A 50 1.07 1.16 -5.83
N ILE A 51 0.20 0.69 -4.94
CA ILE A 51 0.43 -0.54 -4.16
C ILE A 51 0.39 -1.79 -5.04
N GLU A 52 -0.51 -1.85 -6.02
CA GLU A 52 -0.57 -2.95 -7.00
C GLU A 52 0.71 -3.02 -7.84
N LYS A 53 1.22 -1.86 -8.29
CA LYS A 53 2.48 -1.75 -9.03
C LYS A 53 3.68 -2.27 -8.23
N LEU A 54 3.67 -2.08 -6.91
CA LEU A 54 4.71 -2.56 -6.01
C LEU A 54 4.66 -4.08 -5.72
N LYS A 55 3.73 -4.83 -6.35
CA LYS A 55 3.49 -6.27 -6.16
C LYS A 55 3.29 -6.66 -4.70
N MET A 56 2.75 -5.75 -3.88
CA MET A 56 2.41 -6.03 -2.50
C MET A 56 1.09 -6.78 -2.43
N ARG A 57 0.94 -7.67 -1.44
CA ARG A 57 -0.35 -8.33 -1.18
C ARG A 57 -1.34 -7.29 -0.65
N GLY A 58 -2.09 -6.66 -1.56
CA GLY A 58 -3.19 -5.77 -1.21
C GLY A 58 -4.38 -6.59 -0.75
N GLN A 59 -4.76 -6.47 0.54
CA GLN A 59 -6.09 -6.89 0.99
C GLN A 59 -6.97 -5.63 1.01
N THR A 60 -7.94 -5.60 0.11
CA THR A 60 -8.94 -4.54 0.06
C THR A 60 -10.22 -5.03 0.72
N LYS A 61 -10.86 -4.14 1.48
CA LYS A 61 -12.19 -4.34 2.02
C LYS A 61 -13.21 -3.63 1.13
#